data_AF-A0A0C2GRE0-F1
#
_entry.id   AF-A0A0C2GRE0-F1
#
_cell.length_a   1.000
_cell.length_b   1.000
_cell.length_c   1.000
_cell.angle_alpha   90.00
_cell.angle_beta   90.00
_cell.angle_gamma   90.00
#
_symmetry.space_group_name_H-M   'P 1'
#
loop_
_entity.id
_entity.type
_entity.pdbx_description
1 polymer ?
#
loop_
_entity_poly.entity_id
_entity_poly.type
_entity_poly.pdbx_seq_one_letter_code
_entity_poly.pdbx_strand_id
1 'polypeptide(L)'
;MESNVVCSFSTAVMLFLLAVAAVFLCGFAAYWLTRQQFETKMAALKYVPQPRRNLSQQSKEADMYEEEPPMDGPTVDELRLPRNLEPIWYNLTLKTYLPGVSAIANEKNLTTDGNIMIKLRVLSATDEIVLNAKDLTFPLDFTKARILTDEVVPAKFKRDATNDTSVRIYSRPEAVNSTTYALDTAVKALDLLQEYFGVPLKGDKQGFICIPCLDIFAVPTLDETSVSGQGIMFLPEEDLLLDASTNTAEQRVKIARAVTRALTRQKSYQTSDSLEPVLVDDARSSSHPLSLNIETPAEAEEILDQVTAEKGGAVLRMIRAVVGEETFQKGVQNFLTAHANGTANYTDFWDALDREIAGKLNAWDGNKLKTADFAEKWILQ
;
A
#
# COMPACT_ATOMS: atom_id res chain seq x y z
N MET A 1 55.11 -26.24 1.31
CA MET A 1 55.79 -25.54 2.42
C MET A 1 54.94 -24.33 2.76
N GLU A 2 54.01 -24.49 3.69
CA GLU A 2 53.24 -23.36 4.23
C GLU A 2 54.11 -22.70 5.30
N SER A 3 54.61 -21.49 5.00
CA SER A 3 55.33 -20.68 5.97
C SER A 3 54.31 -20.05 6.92
N ASN A 4 54.07 -20.71 8.05
CA ASN A 4 53.31 -20.11 9.15
C ASN A 4 54.06 -18.86 9.64
N VAL A 5 53.52 -17.69 9.33
CA VAL A 5 54.03 -16.41 9.81
C VAL A 5 53.75 -16.33 11.30
N VAL A 6 54.78 -16.58 12.12
CA VAL A 6 54.68 -16.48 13.58
C VAL A 6 54.69 -14.99 13.94
N CYS A 7 53.52 -14.45 14.22
CA CYS A 7 53.37 -13.08 14.71
C CYS A 7 53.69 -13.05 16.21
N SER A 8 54.53 -12.11 16.65
CA SER A 8 54.82 -11.89 18.07
C SER A 8 53.58 -11.34 18.76
N PHE A 9 53.32 -11.75 20.01
CA PHE A 9 52.18 -11.29 20.81
C PHE A 9 52.09 -9.76 20.87
N SER A 10 53.24 -9.08 20.93
CA SER A 10 53.31 -7.62 20.95
C SER A 10 52.81 -7.00 19.64
N THR A 11 53.14 -7.61 18.50
CA THR A 11 52.70 -7.15 17.17
C THR A 11 51.20 -7.41 16.96
N ALA A 12 50.70 -8.55 17.44
CA ALA A 12 49.26 -8.85 17.41
C ALA A 12 48.43 -7.85 18.25
N VAL A 13 48.91 -7.51 19.45
CA VAL A 13 48.26 -6.51 20.31
C VAL A 13 48.28 -5.12 19.67
N MET A 14 49.40 -4.73 19.05
CA MET A 14 49.49 -3.44 18.35
C MET A 14 48.53 -3.35 17.15
N LEU A 15 48.43 -4.42 16.35
CA LEU A 15 47.48 -4.48 15.22
C LEU A 15 46.02 -4.45 15.68
N PHE A 16 45.72 -5.12 16.80
CA PHE A 16 44.38 -5.07 17.40
C PHE A 16 44.02 -3.66 17.87
N LEU A 17 44.94 -2.97 18.56
CA LEU A 17 44.72 -1.59 19.01
C LEU A 17 44.56 -0.60 17.83
N LEU A 18 45.31 -0.80 16.74
CA LEU A 18 45.15 -0.02 15.51
C LEU A 18 43.78 -0.25 14.86
N ALA A 19 43.30 -1.49 14.82
CA ALA A 19 41.97 -1.81 14.29
C ALA A 19 40.86 -1.16 15.13
N VAL A 20 40.97 -1.22 16.47
CA VAL A 20 40.01 -0.55 17.37
C VAL A 20 40.02 0.96 17.16
N ALA A 21 41.20 1.58 17.10
CA ALA A 21 41.32 3.02 16.85
C ALA A 21 40.73 3.44 15.49
N ALA A 22 40.92 2.62 14.44
CA ALA A 22 40.35 2.89 13.12
C ALA A 22 38.81 2.84 13.10
N VAL A 23 38.20 1.89 13.83
CA VAL A 23 36.74 1.81 13.98
C VAL A 23 36.19 3.05 14.70
N PHE A 24 36.83 3.47 15.79
CA PHE A 24 36.46 4.70 16.51
C PHE A 24 36.59 5.95 15.63
N LEU A 25 37.69 6.07 14.87
CA LEU A 25 37.91 7.20 13.96
C LEU A 25 36.89 7.23 12.82
N CYS A 26 36.52 6.09 12.25
CA CYS A 26 35.48 6.01 11.22
C CYS A 26 34.11 6.42 11.78
N GLY A 27 33.73 5.91 12.95
CA GLY A 27 32.47 6.30 13.60
C GLY A 27 32.42 7.79 13.93
N PHE A 28 33.52 8.34 14.45
CA PHE A 28 33.61 9.76 14.78
C PHE A 28 33.53 10.65 13.52
N ALA A 29 34.24 10.29 12.45
CA ALA A 29 34.20 11.03 11.18
C ALA A 29 32.81 10.97 10.53
N ALA A 30 32.16 9.80 10.52
CA ALA A 30 30.82 9.64 9.98
C ALA A 30 29.78 10.46 10.76
N TYR A 31 29.85 10.46 12.10
CA TYR A 31 28.98 11.27 12.96
C TYR A 31 29.16 12.78 12.68
N TRP A 32 30.41 13.24 12.55
CA TRP A 32 30.68 14.66 12.30
C TRP A 32 30.24 15.13 10.92
N LEU A 33 30.47 14.32 9.87
CA LEU A 33 30.03 14.63 8.51
C LEU A 33 28.51 14.67 8.38
N THR A 34 27.82 13.69 8.97
CA THR A 34 26.36 13.62 8.92
C THR A 34 25.70 14.74 9.73
N ARG A 35 26.25 15.08 10.90
CA ARG A 35 25.79 16.22 11.71
C ARG A 35 25.91 17.54 10.95
N GLN A 36 27.03 17.78 10.26
CA GLN A 36 27.21 19.02 9.50
C GLN A 36 26.17 19.17 8.38
N GLN A 37 25.85 18.07 7.67
CA GLN A 37 24.79 18.05 6.65
C GLN A 37 23.38 18.24 7.23
N PHE A 38 23.13 17.69 8.42
CA PHE A 38 21.84 17.84 9.10
C PHE A 38 21.62 19.28 9.58
N GLU A 39 22.63 19.89 10.22
CA GLU A 39 22.54 21.28 10.70
C GLU A 39 22.42 22.29 9.54
N THR A 40 23.06 22.04 8.39
CA THR A 40 22.87 22.89 7.19
C THR A 40 21.47 22.79 6.60
N LYS A 41 20.88 21.57 6.55
CA LYS A 41 19.49 21.39 6.10
C LYS A 41 18.48 22.05 7.05
N MET A 42 18.71 21.97 8.36
CA MET A 42 17.87 22.63 9.37
C MET A 42 18.02 24.17 9.33
N ALA A 43 19.22 24.70 9.12
CA ALA A 43 19.44 26.15 8.99
C ALA A 43 18.81 26.75 7.71
N ALA A 44 18.64 25.95 6.66
CA ALA A 44 17.93 26.34 5.43
C ALA A 44 16.41 26.39 5.60
N LEU A 45 15.86 25.66 6.59
CA LEU A 45 14.44 25.69 6.93
C LEU A 45 14.15 26.85 7.90
N LYS A 46 14.31 28.09 7.44
CA LYS A 46 13.70 29.24 8.13
C LYS A 46 12.19 29.18 7.92
N TYR A 47 11.46 28.81 8.97
CA TYR A 47 10.02 28.96 9.03
C TYR A 47 9.64 30.42 8.78
N VAL A 48 9.02 30.69 7.63
CA VAL A 48 8.41 31.97 7.31
C VAL A 48 6.94 31.87 7.71
N PRO A 49 6.48 32.56 8.77
CA PRO A 49 5.06 32.58 9.12
C PRO A 49 4.29 33.28 7.99
N GLN A 50 3.50 32.52 7.25
CA GLN A 50 2.56 33.10 6.29
C GLN A 50 1.42 33.77 7.07
N PRO A 51 1.02 35.01 6.74
CA PRO A 51 -0.13 35.63 7.38
C PRO A 51 -1.39 34.83 7.06
N ARG A 52 -2.12 34.42 8.11
CA ARG A 52 -3.45 33.80 7.99
C ARG A 52 -4.35 34.72 7.18
N ARG A 53 -4.86 34.23 6.04
CA ARG A 53 -5.85 34.94 5.24
C ARG A 53 -7.17 34.96 6.02
N ASN A 54 -7.59 36.15 6.46
CA ASN A 54 -8.92 36.35 7.03
C ASN A 54 -9.97 36.14 5.93
N LEU A 55 -10.70 35.03 6.01
CA LEU A 55 -11.77 34.63 5.08
C LEU A 55 -13.13 35.28 5.42
N SER A 56 -13.14 36.46 6.05
CA SER A 56 -14.37 37.12 6.54
C SER A 56 -14.69 38.46 5.89
N GLN A 57 -14.17 38.73 4.69
CA GLN A 57 -14.71 39.78 3.82
C GLN A 57 -15.33 39.13 2.58
N GLN A 58 -16.56 38.67 2.76
CA GLN A 58 -17.49 38.41 1.68
C GLN A 58 -17.80 39.77 1.02
N SER A 59 -17.20 40.06 -0.12
CA SER A 59 -17.59 41.20 -0.95
C SER A 59 -19.00 40.94 -1.49
N LYS A 60 -19.97 41.68 -0.96
CA LYS A 60 -21.26 41.92 -1.62
C LYS A 60 -21.02 42.90 -2.76
N GLU A 61 -20.60 42.40 -3.92
CA GLU A 61 -20.86 43.10 -5.18
C GLU A 61 -21.94 42.27 -5.88
N ALA A 62 -23.15 42.82 -5.85
CA ALA A 62 -24.25 42.33 -6.66
C ALA A 62 -24.01 42.90 -8.07
N ASP A 63 -23.46 42.06 -8.94
CA ASP A 63 -23.33 42.39 -10.36
C ASP A 63 -24.74 42.52 -10.96
N MET A 64 -25.08 43.74 -11.40
CA MET A 64 -26.21 43.94 -12.30
C MET A 64 -25.80 43.40 -13.67
N TYR A 65 -26.34 42.24 -14.05
CA TYR A 65 -26.22 41.73 -15.41
C TYR A 65 -27.18 42.51 -16.33
N GLU A 66 -26.64 43.22 -17.32
CA GLU A 66 -27.42 43.58 -18.50
C GLU A 66 -27.65 42.29 -19.30
N GLU A 67 -28.92 41.96 -19.58
CA GLU A 67 -29.28 40.82 -20.42
C GLU A 67 -28.76 41.09 -21.85
N GLU A 68 -27.69 40.38 -22.25
CA GLU A 68 -27.27 40.37 -23.64
C GLU A 68 -28.36 39.76 -24.53
N PRO A 69 -28.59 40.30 -25.74
CA PRO A 69 -29.57 39.76 -26.67
C PRO A 69 -29.22 38.31 -27.03
N PRO A 70 -30.22 37.46 -27.33
CA PRO A 70 -29.99 36.03 -27.57
C PRO A 70 -29.00 35.83 -28.72
N MET A 71 -27.86 35.23 -28.39
CA MET A 71 -26.87 34.77 -29.35
C MET A 71 -27.52 33.75 -30.29
N ASP A 72 -27.41 34.01 -31.60
CA ASP A 72 -27.74 33.06 -32.66
C ASP A 72 -26.66 31.96 -32.66
N GLY A 73 -26.79 31.03 -31.72
CA GLY A 73 -25.86 29.94 -31.45
C GLY A 73 -26.57 28.59 -31.47
N PRO A 74 -25.83 27.49 -31.69
CA PRO A 74 -26.41 26.17 -31.71
C PRO A 74 -27.12 25.87 -30.39
N THR A 75 -28.28 25.24 -30.49
CA THR A 75 -29.10 24.86 -29.34
C THR A 75 -28.36 23.89 -28.42
N VAL A 76 -28.77 23.83 -27.15
CA VAL A 76 -28.16 22.94 -26.14
C VAL A 76 -28.18 21.47 -26.57
N ASP A 77 -29.20 21.07 -27.34
CA ASP A 77 -29.29 19.73 -27.91
C ASP A 77 -28.29 19.48 -29.05
N GLU A 78 -27.89 20.51 -29.81
CA GLU A 78 -26.87 20.44 -30.87
C GLU A 78 -25.44 20.40 -30.31
N LEU A 79 -25.22 20.98 -29.13
CA LEU A 79 -23.92 20.96 -28.44
C LEU A 79 -23.71 19.69 -27.60
N ARG A 80 -24.76 18.89 -27.40
CA ARG A 80 -24.71 17.70 -26.54
C ARG A 80 -23.96 16.57 -27.23
N LEU A 81 -23.00 15.98 -26.52
CA LEU A 81 -22.33 14.77 -27.00
C LEU A 81 -23.34 13.64 -27.27
N PRO A 82 -23.09 12.80 -28.28
CA PRO A 82 -23.93 11.64 -28.58
C PRO A 82 -24.15 10.75 -27.35
N ARG A 83 -25.40 10.33 -27.08
CA ARG A 83 -25.76 9.54 -25.87
C ARG A 83 -25.22 8.11 -25.88
N ASN A 84 -24.75 7.65 -27.03
CA ASN A 84 -24.16 6.33 -27.25
C ASN A 84 -22.68 6.26 -26.84
N LEU A 85 -22.07 7.39 -26.47
CA LEU A 85 -20.65 7.47 -26.14
C LEU A 85 -20.46 8.20 -24.80
N GLU A 86 -19.55 7.69 -23.97
CA GLU A 86 -19.15 8.32 -22.71
C GLU A 86 -17.62 8.55 -22.72
N PRO A 87 -17.14 9.81 -22.64
CA PRO A 87 -15.71 10.05 -22.52
C PRO A 87 -15.18 9.60 -21.15
N ILE A 88 -14.15 8.77 -21.17
CA ILE A 88 -13.49 8.25 -19.97
C ILE A 88 -12.33 9.16 -19.55
N TRP A 89 -11.52 9.58 -20.53
CA TRP A 89 -10.27 10.31 -20.27
C TRP A 89 -9.79 11.09 -21.50
N TYR A 90 -9.09 12.19 -21.26
CA TYR A 90 -8.46 13.05 -22.25
C TYR A 90 -6.97 13.22 -21.92
N ASN A 91 -6.11 13.04 -22.91
CA ASN A 91 -4.69 13.37 -22.82
C ASN A 91 -4.34 14.43 -23.87
N LEU A 92 -3.97 15.63 -23.43
CA LEU A 92 -3.70 16.77 -24.29
C LEU A 92 -2.26 17.23 -24.14
N THR A 93 -1.54 17.31 -25.24
CA THR A 93 -0.21 17.94 -25.32
C THR A 93 -0.32 19.20 -26.17
N LEU A 94 0.00 20.35 -25.60
CA LEU A 94 0.00 21.63 -26.30
C LEU A 94 1.43 22.16 -26.47
N LYS A 95 1.70 22.72 -27.63
CA LYS A 95 2.91 23.47 -27.94
C LYS A 95 2.53 24.87 -28.42
N THR A 96 2.71 25.85 -27.55
CA THR A 96 2.44 27.26 -27.84
C THR A 96 3.66 27.93 -28.45
N TYR A 97 3.46 28.71 -29.50
CA TYR A 97 4.50 29.46 -30.19
C TYR A 97 4.39 30.94 -29.82
N LEU A 98 5.34 31.42 -29.01
CA LEU A 98 5.41 32.81 -28.57
C LEU A 98 6.49 33.58 -29.34
N PRO A 99 6.26 34.87 -29.64
CA PRO A 99 7.25 35.71 -30.30
C PRO A 99 8.53 35.84 -29.46
N GLY A 100 9.69 35.67 -30.08
CA GLY A 100 11.00 35.95 -29.47
C GLY A 100 11.65 34.79 -28.69
N VAL A 101 11.02 33.62 -28.60
CA VAL A 101 11.53 32.48 -27.80
C VAL A 101 12.34 31.47 -28.62
N SER A 102 12.16 31.40 -29.94
CA SER A 102 13.00 30.60 -30.86
C SER A 102 12.85 31.07 -32.31
N ALA A 103 13.70 30.58 -33.23
CA ALA A 103 13.60 30.81 -34.67
C ALA A 103 12.35 30.10 -35.24
N ILE A 104 11.19 30.73 -35.06
CA ILE A 104 9.88 30.23 -35.49
C ILE A 104 9.53 30.91 -36.81
N ALA A 105 8.97 30.18 -37.77
CA ALA A 105 8.44 30.77 -39.00
C ALA A 105 7.37 31.83 -38.66
N ASN A 106 7.37 32.99 -39.32
CA ASN A 106 6.49 34.12 -39.00
C ASN A 106 4.99 33.75 -38.91
N GLU A 107 4.57 32.73 -39.66
CA GLU A 107 3.19 32.22 -39.73
C GLU A 107 2.74 31.47 -38.46
N LYS A 108 3.67 31.05 -37.60
CA LYS A 108 3.38 30.31 -36.36
C LYS A 108 3.31 31.23 -35.14
N ASN A 109 3.45 32.54 -35.30
CA ASN A 109 3.46 33.46 -34.17
C ASN A 109 2.08 33.52 -33.48
N LEU A 110 2.05 33.37 -32.15
CA LEU A 110 0.83 33.31 -31.33
C LEU A 110 -0.13 32.16 -31.69
N THR A 111 0.40 31.07 -32.24
CA THR A 111 -0.38 29.85 -32.52
C THR A 111 -0.10 28.77 -31.47
N THR A 112 -0.97 27.77 -31.38
CA THR A 112 -0.76 26.58 -30.54
C THR A 112 -1.00 25.33 -31.38
N ASP A 113 0.00 24.45 -31.45
CA ASP A 113 -0.19 23.10 -31.97
C ASP A 113 -0.58 22.18 -30.82
N GLY A 114 -1.59 21.33 -31.02
CA GLY A 114 -2.07 20.39 -30.01
C GLY A 114 -2.14 18.96 -30.54
N ASN A 115 -1.85 17.99 -29.69
CA ASN A 115 -2.21 16.59 -29.89
C ASN A 115 -3.13 16.16 -28.76
N ILE A 116 -4.30 15.62 -29.13
CA ILE A 116 -5.32 15.15 -28.19
C ILE A 116 -5.60 13.68 -28.43
N MET A 117 -5.59 12.89 -27.35
CA MET A 117 -6.08 11.54 -27.32
C MET A 117 -7.30 11.48 -26.42
N ILE A 118 -8.42 11.01 -26.98
CA ILE A 118 -9.70 10.90 -26.27
C ILE A 118 -10.03 9.42 -26.13
N LYS A 119 -10.20 8.96 -24.90
CA LYS A 119 -10.68 7.62 -24.60
C LYS A 119 -12.19 7.66 -24.42
N LEU A 120 -12.92 6.95 -25.27
CA LEU A 120 -14.38 6.89 -25.29
C LEU A 120 -14.85 5.48 -24.95
N ARG A 121 -15.90 5.37 -24.13
CA ARG A 121 -16.66 4.14 -23.91
C ARG A 121 -17.86 4.12 -24.86
N VAL A 122 -17.98 3.06 -25.65
CA VAL A 122 -19.13 2.83 -26.54
C VAL A 122 -20.22 2.12 -25.74
N LEU A 123 -21.33 2.82 -25.46
CA LEU A 123 -22.47 2.29 -24.71
C LEU A 123 -23.42 1.49 -25.63
N SER A 124 -23.60 1.95 -26.86
CA SER A 124 -24.32 1.25 -27.93
C SER A 124 -23.53 1.31 -29.22
N ALA A 125 -23.56 0.24 -30.01
CA ALA A 125 -22.84 0.18 -31.29
C ALA A 125 -23.14 1.41 -32.16
N THR A 126 -22.08 2.03 -32.68
CA THR A 126 -22.14 3.25 -33.50
C THR A 126 -21.10 3.17 -34.59
N ASP A 127 -21.45 3.67 -35.77
CA ASP A 127 -20.60 3.82 -36.94
C ASP A 127 -20.03 5.25 -37.07
N GLU A 128 -20.56 6.20 -36.29
CA GLU A 128 -20.13 7.59 -36.28
C GLU A 128 -19.75 8.07 -34.87
N ILE A 129 -18.71 8.91 -34.79
CA ILE A 129 -18.30 9.67 -33.59
C ILE A 129 -18.24 11.14 -33.98
N VAL A 130 -19.14 11.96 -33.43
CA VAL A 130 -19.19 13.40 -33.68
C VAL A 130 -18.52 14.15 -32.54
N LEU A 131 -17.49 14.95 -32.87
CA LEU A 131 -16.81 15.82 -31.92
C LEU A 131 -16.98 17.28 -32.36
N ASN A 132 -17.48 18.11 -31.47
CA ASN A 132 -17.62 19.54 -31.73
C ASN A 132 -16.27 20.24 -31.57
N ALA A 133 -15.88 21.01 -32.58
CA ALA A 133 -14.64 21.78 -32.59
C ALA A 133 -14.94 23.20 -33.05
N LYS A 134 -14.42 24.19 -32.31
CA LYS A 134 -14.56 25.62 -32.65
C LYS A 134 -13.17 26.21 -32.82
N ASP A 135 -12.95 26.89 -33.94
CA ASP A 135 -11.70 27.59 -34.27
C ASP A 135 -10.44 26.68 -34.24
N LEU A 136 -10.61 25.39 -34.53
CA LEU A 136 -9.51 24.41 -34.64
C LEU A 136 -9.29 23.98 -36.09
N THR A 137 -8.02 23.92 -36.50
CA THR A 137 -7.64 23.41 -37.82
C THR A 137 -7.08 22.00 -37.69
N PHE A 138 -7.68 21.03 -38.38
CA PHE A 138 -7.23 19.64 -38.40
C PHE A 138 -6.43 19.36 -39.68
N PRO A 139 -5.32 18.60 -39.62
CA PRO A 139 -4.67 18.13 -40.83
C PRO A 139 -5.60 17.14 -41.56
N LEU A 140 -5.84 17.36 -42.85
CA LEU A 140 -6.66 16.49 -43.73
C LEU A 140 -6.08 15.08 -43.96
N ASP A 141 -4.90 14.82 -43.41
CA ASP A 141 -4.21 13.54 -43.53
C ASP A 141 -4.68 12.59 -42.42
N PHE A 142 -5.51 11.63 -42.82
CA PHE A 142 -6.08 10.60 -41.93
C PHE A 142 -5.02 9.67 -41.31
N THR A 143 -3.76 9.66 -41.76
CA THR A 143 -2.70 8.90 -41.04
C THR A 143 -2.38 9.48 -39.67
N LYS A 144 -2.75 10.75 -39.43
CA LYS A 144 -2.59 11.45 -38.16
C LYS A 144 -3.78 11.27 -37.21
N ALA A 145 -4.92 10.76 -37.70
CA ALA A 145 -6.07 10.38 -36.91
C ALA A 145 -6.12 8.86 -36.80
N ARG A 146 -5.82 8.31 -35.61
CA ARG A 146 -5.84 6.86 -35.38
C ARG A 146 -6.92 6.51 -34.37
N ILE A 147 -7.80 5.58 -34.75
CA ILE A 147 -8.72 4.93 -33.81
C ILE A 147 -7.97 3.75 -33.21
N LEU A 148 -7.68 3.83 -31.91
CA LEU A 148 -7.10 2.73 -31.14
C LEU A 148 -8.23 2.03 -30.40
N THR A 149 -8.42 0.75 -30.68
CA THR A 149 -9.30 -0.10 -29.89
C THR A 149 -8.49 -0.73 -28.76
N ASP A 150 -8.88 -0.49 -27.52
CA ASP A 150 -8.34 -1.26 -26.41
C ASP A 150 -8.80 -2.71 -26.60
N GLU A 151 -7.84 -3.63 -26.78
CA GLU A 151 -8.13 -5.03 -26.54
C GLU A 151 -8.42 -5.20 -25.05
N VAL A 152 -9.60 -5.72 -24.72
CA VAL A 152 -9.90 -6.14 -23.35
C VAL A 152 -9.01 -7.34 -23.07
N VAL A 153 -7.83 -7.09 -22.49
CA VAL A 153 -6.97 -8.18 -22.06
C VAL A 153 -7.56 -8.77 -20.80
N PRO A 154 -8.00 -10.05 -20.84
CA PRO A 154 -8.66 -10.65 -19.70
C PRO A 154 -7.66 -10.83 -18.56
N ALA A 155 -8.12 -10.53 -17.34
CA ALA A 155 -7.38 -10.87 -16.13
C ALA A 155 -7.12 -12.38 -16.07
N LYS A 156 -6.01 -12.77 -15.41
CA LYS A 156 -5.82 -14.17 -15.08
C LYS A 156 -6.70 -14.54 -13.91
N PHE A 157 -7.36 -15.69 -14.06
CA PHE A 157 -8.34 -16.18 -13.11
C PHE A 157 -8.03 -17.62 -12.72
N LYS A 158 -8.15 -17.92 -11.43
CA LYS A 158 -8.15 -19.28 -10.91
C LYS A 158 -9.24 -19.41 -9.86
N ARG A 159 -10.03 -20.48 -9.97
CA ARG A 159 -11.03 -20.86 -8.96
C ARG A 159 -10.38 -21.84 -8.01
N ASP A 160 -10.52 -21.59 -6.71
CA ASP A 160 -10.24 -22.62 -5.70
C ASP A 160 -11.34 -23.70 -5.75
N ALA A 161 -10.92 -24.96 -5.82
CA ALA A 161 -11.80 -26.12 -5.88
C ALA A 161 -12.48 -26.42 -4.54
N THR A 162 -11.92 -25.96 -3.42
CA THR A 162 -12.42 -26.28 -2.08
C THR A 162 -13.54 -25.36 -1.62
N ASN A 163 -13.47 -24.05 -1.92
CA ASN A 163 -14.37 -23.07 -1.31
C ASN A 163 -15.13 -22.16 -2.29
N ASP A 164 -15.04 -22.43 -3.60
CA ASP A 164 -15.74 -21.66 -4.63
C ASP A 164 -15.44 -20.15 -4.61
N THR A 165 -14.29 -19.76 -4.04
CA THR A 165 -13.79 -18.39 -4.08
C THR A 165 -12.97 -18.21 -5.35
N SER A 166 -13.29 -17.14 -6.07
CA SER A 166 -12.72 -16.85 -7.37
C SER A 166 -11.56 -15.85 -7.21
N VAL A 167 -10.30 -16.25 -7.46
CA VAL A 167 -9.15 -15.33 -7.35
C VAL A 167 -8.75 -14.81 -8.73
N ARG A 168 -8.71 -13.48 -8.90
CA ARG A 168 -8.36 -12.79 -10.14
C ARG A 168 -7.19 -11.84 -9.92
N ILE A 169 -6.27 -11.79 -10.88
CA ILE A 169 -5.19 -10.78 -10.90
C ILE A 169 -5.28 -9.95 -12.17
N TYR A 170 -5.37 -8.64 -12.00
CA TYR A 170 -5.36 -7.61 -13.03
C TYR A 170 -3.97 -6.96 -13.09
N SER A 171 -3.50 -6.68 -14.29
CA SER A 171 -2.27 -5.94 -14.57
C SER A 171 -2.40 -5.21 -15.90
N ARG A 172 -1.39 -4.44 -16.29
CA ARG A 172 -1.28 -3.95 -17.67
C ARG A 172 -1.22 -5.11 -18.69
N PRO A 173 -1.76 -4.92 -19.91
CA PRO A 173 -1.85 -5.92 -20.97
C PRO A 173 -0.57 -6.76 -21.18
N GLU A 174 0.57 -6.09 -21.25
CA GLU A 174 1.87 -6.70 -21.52
C GLU A 174 2.41 -7.56 -20.35
N ALA A 175 1.91 -7.33 -19.13
CA ALA A 175 2.39 -7.97 -17.90
C ALA A 175 1.54 -9.16 -17.45
N VAL A 176 0.46 -9.49 -18.14
CA VAL A 176 -0.48 -10.57 -17.75
C VAL A 176 0.22 -11.93 -17.65
N ASN A 177 1.29 -12.15 -18.41
CA ASN A 177 2.06 -13.39 -18.30
C ASN A 177 2.86 -13.50 -17.00
N SER A 178 3.29 -12.37 -16.44
CA SER A 178 4.08 -12.26 -15.21
C SER A 178 3.28 -12.44 -13.92
N THR A 179 1.94 -12.43 -13.97
CA THR A 179 1.08 -12.56 -12.78
C THR A 179 0.82 -14.02 -12.34
N THR A 180 1.24 -15.01 -13.14
CA THR A 180 0.93 -16.44 -12.90
C THR A 180 1.38 -16.92 -11.53
N TYR A 181 2.60 -16.55 -11.12
CA TYR A 181 3.16 -16.98 -9.84
C TYR A 181 2.42 -16.34 -8.65
N ALA A 182 2.08 -15.06 -8.75
CA ALA A 182 1.28 -14.39 -7.74
C ALA A 182 -0.12 -15.02 -7.61
N LEU A 183 -0.77 -15.37 -8.73
CA LEU A 183 -2.09 -16.01 -8.72
C LEU A 183 -2.05 -17.37 -8.03
N ASP A 184 -1.07 -18.21 -8.36
CA ASP A 184 -0.90 -19.51 -7.72
C ASP A 184 -0.58 -19.38 -6.22
N THR A 185 0.19 -18.35 -5.86
CA THR A 185 0.53 -18.09 -4.46
C THR A 185 -0.66 -17.58 -3.66
N ALA A 186 -1.47 -16.69 -4.25
CA ALA A 186 -2.68 -16.17 -3.63
C ALA A 186 -3.67 -17.29 -3.30
N VAL A 187 -3.90 -18.23 -4.23
CA VAL A 187 -4.79 -19.39 -3.98
C VAL A 187 -4.25 -20.25 -2.84
N LYS A 188 -2.97 -20.63 -2.86
CA LYS A 188 -2.37 -21.46 -1.80
C LYS A 188 -2.37 -20.78 -0.44
N ALA A 189 -2.08 -19.49 -0.39
CA ALA A 189 -2.10 -18.72 0.84
C ALA A 189 -3.52 -18.65 1.41
N LEU A 190 -4.52 -18.48 0.54
CA LEU A 190 -5.93 -18.49 0.93
C LEU A 190 -6.36 -19.83 1.53
N ASP A 191 -5.94 -20.95 0.92
CA ASP A 191 -6.21 -22.30 1.42
C ASP A 191 -5.60 -22.48 2.83
N LEU A 192 -4.34 -22.08 2.99
CA LEU A 192 -3.61 -22.19 4.26
C LEU A 192 -4.24 -21.35 5.36
N LEU A 193 -4.63 -20.09 5.07
CA LEU A 193 -5.28 -19.22 6.06
C LEU A 193 -6.64 -19.76 6.48
N GLN A 194 -7.41 -20.32 5.55
CA GLN A 194 -8.70 -20.95 5.86
C GLN A 194 -8.55 -22.20 6.73
N GLU A 195 -7.58 -23.07 6.41
CA GLU A 195 -7.27 -24.24 7.24
C GLU A 195 -6.82 -23.82 8.63
N TYR A 196 -5.94 -22.82 8.72
CA TYR A 196 -5.40 -22.36 10.00
C TYR A 196 -6.48 -21.73 10.88
N PHE A 197 -7.27 -20.80 10.33
CA PHE A 197 -8.29 -20.06 11.09
C PHE A 197 -9.63 -20.79 11.21
N GLY A 198 -9.84 -21.89 10.48
CA GLY A 198 -11.10 -22.64 10.55
C GLY A 198 -12.33 -21.82 10.12
N VAL A 199 -12.12 -20.67 9.46
CA VAL A 199 -13.18 -19.77 8.98
C VAL A 199 -13.29 -19.93 7.46
N PRO A 200 -14.38 -20.50 6.95
CA PRO A 200 -14.58 -20.61 5.51
C PRO A 200 -14.89 -19.23 4.92
N LEU A 201 -14.26 -18.89 3.79
CA LEU A 201 -14.53 -17.63 3.07
C LEU A 201 -15.89 -17.61 2.36
N LYS A 202 -16.55 -18.77 2.34
CA LYS A 202 -17.90 -18.96 1.83
C LYS A 202 -18.65 -19.86 2.81
N GLY A 203 -19.72 -19.36 3.41
CA GLY A 203 -20.55 -20.14 4.31
C GLY A 203 -22.02 -19.77 4.19
N ASP A 204 -22.86 -20.77 3.90
CA ASP A 204 -24.33 -20.70 4.03
C ASP A 204 -24.79 -20.63 5.50
N LYS A 205 -23.83 -20.71 6.44
CA LYS A 205 -24.08 -20.51 7.86
C LYS A 205 -24.05 -19.01 8.15
N GLN A 206 -25.23 -18.48 8.48
CA GLN A 206 -25.48 -17.12 8.94
C GLN A 206 -24.32 -16.63 9.82
N GLY A 207 -23.54 -15.64 9.34
CA GLY A 207 -22.59 -14.91 10.19
C GLY A 207 -21.19 -14.68 9.63
N PHE A 208 -20.77 -15.30 8.52
CA PHE A 208 -19.45 -15.02 7.93
C PHE A 208 -19.54 -14.27 6.60
N ILE A 209 -18.58 -13.38 6.36
CA ILE A 209 -18.44 -12.64 5.12
C ILE A 209 -18.21 -13.63 3.96
N CYS A 210 -19.17 -13.70 3.04
CA CYS A 210 -18.97 -14.37 1.75
C CYS A 210 -18.12 -13.46 0.86
N ILE A 211 -16.89 -13.88 0.55
CA ILE A 211 -16.07 -13.24 -0.48
C ILE A 211 -16.15 -14.11 -1.73
N PRO A 212 -17.12 -13.89 -2.64
CA PRO A 212 -17.26 -14.72 -3.84
C PRO A 212 -16.05 -14.58 -4.77
N CYS A 213 -15.39 -13.42 -4.75
CA CYS A 213 -14.20 -13.14 -5.54
C CYS A 213 -13.19 -12.29 -4.78
N LEU A 214 -11.91 -12.62 -4.96
CA LEU A 214 -10.77 -11.82 -4.55
C LEU A 214 -10.07 -11.27 -5.80
N ASP A 215 -10.13 -9.96 -5.96
CA ASP A 215 -9.51 -9.22 -7.06
C ASP A 215 -8.23 -8.54 -6.60
N ILE A 216 -7.12 -8.84 -7.26
CA ILE A 216 -5.81 -8.25 -6.97
C ILE A 216 -5.37 -7.43 -8.17
N PHE A 217 -5.02 -6.17 -7.96
CA PHE A 217 -4.59 -5.25 -9.00
C PHE A 217 -3.10 -4.96 -8.85
N ALA A 218 -2.32 -5.25 -9.88
CA ALA A 218 -0.94 -4.80 -10.02
C ALA A 218 -0.96 -3.34 -10.50
N VAL A 219 -0.49 -2.43 -9.65
CA VAL A 219 -0.50 -0.98 -9.92
C VAL A 219 0.94 -0.50 -10.17
N PRO A 220 1.22 0.24 -11.26
CA PRO A 220 2.56 0.72 -11.57
C PRO A 220 3.16 1.62 -10.50
N THR A 221 2.33 2.44 -9.85
CA THR A 221 2.73 3.38 -8.80
C THR A 221 1.72 3.32 -7.67
N LEU A 222 2.19 2.99 -6.47
CA LEU A 222 1.41 3.01 -5.24
C LEU A 222 2.29 3.58 -4.13
N ASP A 223 1.82 4.63 -3.45
CA ASP A 223 2.54 5.26 -2.34
C ASP A 223 2.58 4.36 -1.09
N GLU A 224 1.70 3.36 -1.07
CA GLU A 224 1.57 2.36 -0.04
C GLU A 224 2.09 1.01 -0.52
N THR A 225 2.50 0.18 0.43
CA THR A 225 3.06 -1.15 0.13
C THR A 225 1.99 -2.14 -0.35
N SER A 226 0.76 -1.93 0.09
CA SER A 226 -0.45 -2.57 -0.42
C SER A 226 -1.66 -1.82 0.13
N VAL A 227 -2.75 -1.78 -0.63
CA VAL A 227 -4.06 -1.33 -0.13
C VAL A 227 -5.01 -2.51 -0.22
N SER A 228 -5.44 -3.03 0.92
CA SER A 228 -6.29 -4.23 1.00
C SER A 228 -7.66 -3.90 1.58
N GLY A 229 -8.70 -4.27 0.83
CA GLY A 229 -10.09 -4.21 1.21
C GLY A 229 -10.69 -5.61 1.31
N GLN A 230 -12.01 -5.69 1.42
CA GLN A 230 -12.73 -6.95 1.36
C GLN A 230 -12.93 -7.34 -0.12
N GLY A 231 -12.35 -8.46 -0.55
CA GLY A 231 -12.45 -8.95 -1.93
C GLY A 231 -11.70 -8.13 -2.98
N ILE A 232 -10.96 -7.09 -2.59
CA ILE A 232 -10.16 -6.27 -3.49
C ILE A 232 -8.82 -5.91 -2.84
N MET A 233 -7.74 -5.96 -3.61
CA MET A 233 -6.38 -5.61 -3.17
C MET A 233 -5.63 -4.88 -4.28
N PHE A 234 -4.82 -3.91 -3.90
CA PHE A 234 -3.89 -3.22 -4.79
C PHE A 234 -2.47 -3.46 -4.28
N LEU A 235 -1.59 -3.91 -5.15
CA LEU A 235 -0.17 -4.10 -4.86
C LEU A 235 0.68 -3.42 -5.94
N PRO A 236 1.87 -2.90 -5.60
CA PRO A 236 2.83 -2.44 -6.59
C PRO A 236 3.18 -3.56 -7.59
N GLU A 237 3.39 -3.21 -8.85
CA GLU A 237 3.80 -4.18 -9.88
C GLU A 237 5.06 -4.96 -9.48
N GLU A 238 6.02 -4.30 -8.84
CA GLU A 238 7.26 -4.92 -8.36
C GLU A 238 7.08 -5.97 -7.24
N ASP A 239 5.90 -6.02 -6.63
CA ASP A 239 5.52 -6.95 -5.56
C ASP A 239 4.60 -8.07 -6.07
N LEU A 240 4.16 -8.01 -7.34
CA LEU A 240 3.22 -8.96 -7.92
C LEU A 240 3.69 -9.61 -9.22
N LEU A 241 4.50 -8.90 -10.01
CA LEU A 241 4.96 -9.36 -11.32
C LEU A 241 6.27 -10.13 -11.19
N LEU A 242 6.28 -11.38 -11.65
CA LEU A 242 7.50 -12.17 -11.80
C LEU A 242 8.10 -11.96 -13.19
N ASP A 243 9.32 -11.45 -13.25
CA ASP A 243 10.08 -11.40 -14.49
C ASP A 243 10.55 -12.81 -14.89
N ALA A 244 10.13 -13.25 -16.06
CA ALA A 244 10.47 -14.57 -16.60
C ALA A 244 11.97 -14.71 -16.95
N SER A 245 12.65 -13.59 -17.22
CA SER A 245 14.05 -13.57 -17.63
C SER A 245 15.01 -13.74 -16.45
N THR A 246 14.72 -13.10 -15.32
CA THR A 246 15.55 -13.18 -14.10
C THR A 246 15.13 -14.30 -13.18
N ASN A 247 13.81 -14.51 -13.00
CA ASN A 247 13.16 -15.56 -12.22
C ASN A 247 13.92 -15.99 -10.95
N THR A 248 14.26 -15.04 -10.08
CA THR A 248 15.10 -15.32 -8.91
C THR A 248 14.28 -15.85 -7.73
N ALA A 249 14.91 -16.63 -6.85
CA ALA A 249 14.28 -17.09 -5.60
C ALA A 249 13.87 -15.91 -4.72
N GLU A 250 14.68 -14.85 -4.71
CA GLU A 250 14.41 -13.61 -3.97
C GLU A 250 13.13 -12.91 -4.46
N GLN A 251 12.94 -12.78 -5.78
CA GLN A 251 11.70 -12.22 -6.35
C GLN A 251 10.48 -13.05 -5.97
N ARG A 252 10.59 -14.38 -6.01
CA ARG A 252 9.49 -15.29 -5.61
C ARG A 252 9.13 -15.13 -4.14
N VAL A 253 10.12 -15.07 -3.26
CA VAL A 253 9.90 -14.82 -1.81
C VAL A 253 9.29 -13.44 -1.59
N LYS A 254 9.76 -12.42 -2.31
CA LYS A 254 9.20 -11.06 -2.25
C LYS A 254 7.70 -11.07 -2.60
N ILE A 255 7.33 -11.65 -3.73
CA ILE A 255 5.94 -11.75 -4.20
C ILE A 255 5.08 -12.56 -3.21
N ALA A 256 5.58 -13.73 -2.76
CA ALA A 256 4.83 -14.57 -1.83
C ALA A 256 4.56 -13.86 -0.50
N ARG A 257 5.56 -13.14 0.03
CA ARG A 257 5.41 -12.33 1.24
C ARG A 257 4.44 -11.16 1.00
N ALA A 258 4.53 -10.48 -0.13
CA ALA A 258 3.64 -9.36 -0.45
C ALA A 258 2.17 -9.80 -0.55
N VAL A 259 1.89 -10.89 -1.27
CA VAL A 259 0.54 -11.46 -1.40
C VAL A 259 0.01 -11.91 -0.04
N THR A 260 0.80 -12.66 0.74
CA THR A 260 0.37 -13.15 2.05
C THR A 260 0.09 -12.00 3.02
N ARG A 261 0.95 -10.98 3.02
CA ARG A 261 0.81 -9.76 3.82
C ARG A 261 -0.46 -8.98 3.46
N ALA A 262 -0.78 -8.86 2.18
CA ALA A 262 -2.02 -8.20 1.74
C ALA A 262 -3.25 -9.01 2.16
N LEU A 263 -3.20 -10.34 2.10
CA LEU A 263 -4.27 -11.23 2.59
C LEU A 263 -4.50 -11.11 4.09
N THR A 264 -3.42 -11.06 4.89
CA THR A 264 -3.49 -10.92 6.36
C THR A 264 -3.65 -9.48 6.82
N ARG A 265 -3.66 -8.51 5.89
CA ARG A 265 -3.70 -7.05 6.16
C ARG A 265 -2.59 -6.57 7.09
N GLN A 266 -1.43 -7.22 7.06
CA GLN A 266 -0.29 -6.84 7.87
C GLN A 266 0.41 -5.62 7.25
N LYS A 267 0.58 -4.53 8.01
CA LYS A 267 1.25 -3.31 7.51
C LYS A 267 2.78 -3.32 7.63
N SER A 268 3.36 -4.10 8.54
CA SER A 268 4.83 -4.16 8.72
C SER A 268 5.51 -5.09 7.70
N TYR A 269 6.70 -4.66 7.23
CA TYR A 269 7.59 -5.41 6.32
C TYR A 269 8.33 -6.56 7.00
N GLN A 270 8.51 -6.50 8.32
CA GLN A 270 9.39 -7.39 9.05
C GLN A 270 8.59 -8.53 9.68
N THR A 271 8.57 -9.66 8.97
CA THR A 271 8.48 -10.99 9.58
C THR A 271 9.86 -11.42 10.11
N SER A 272 10.72 -10.46 10.47
CA SER A 272 12.09 -10.77 10.83
C SER A 272 12.07 -11.38 12.23
N ASP A 273 12.75 -12.51 12.39
CA ASP A 273 13.03 -13.09 13.70
C ASP A 273 13.85 -12.13 14.59
N SER A 274 14.39 -11.03 14.03
CA SER A 274 15.09 -10.00 14.81
C SER A 274 14.08 -9.01 15.41
N LEU A 275 13.88 -9.17 16.73
CA LEU A 275 13.14 -8.23 17.58
C LEU A 275 14.00 -7.02 17.98
N GLU A 276 15.30 -7.02 17.64
CA GLU A 276 16.29 -6.07 18.14
C GLU A 276 15.96 -4.61 17.78
N PRO A 277 15.54 -4.26 16.54
CA PRO A 277 15.24 -2.87 16.20
C PRO A 277 14.08 -2.32 17.04
N VAL A 278 13.04 -3.12 17.21
CA VAL A 278 11.84 -2.73 17.98
C VAL A 278 12.15 -2.59 19.45
N LEU A 279 13.01 -3.44 20.01
CA LEU A 279 13.42 -3.28 21.42
C LEU A 279 14.17 -1.97 21.65
N VAL A 280 14.92 -1.48 20.66
CA VAL A 280 15.59 -0.17 20.75
C VAL A 280 14.58 0.97 20.73
N ASP A 281 13.55 0.87 19.89
CA ASP A 281 12.50 1.89 19.81
C ASP A 281 11.57 1.85 21.04
N ASP A 282 11.17 0.66 21.49
CA ASP A 282 10.33 0.44 22.68
C ASP A 282 11.05 0.78 24.00
N ALA A 283 12.39 0.78 24.01
CA ALA A 283 13.19 1.21 25.16
C ALA A 283 13.26 2.74 25.33
N ARG A 284 12.77 3.53 24.36
CA ARG A 284 12.74 5.00 24.48
C ARG A 284 11.61 5.43 25.39
N SER A 285 11.83 6.52 26.12
CA SER A 285 10.78 7.16 26.95
C SER A 285 9.60 7.70 26.14
N SER A 286 9.76 7.81 24.82
CA SER A 286 8.70 8.22 23.88
C SER A 286 7.92 7.03 23.29
N SER A 287 8.18 5.79 23.74
CA SER A 287 7.37 4.64 23.38
C SER A 287 5.96 4.75 23.98
N HIS A 288 5.08 3.83 23.60
CA HIS A 288 3.69 3.79 24.05
C HIS A 288 3.22 2.33 24.30
N PRO A 289 2.18 2.14 25.13
CA PRO A 289 1.53 0.85 25.31
C PRO A 289 0.83 0.40 24.02
N LEU A 290 0.58 -0.91 23.87
CA LEU A 290 -0.16 -1.46 22.72
C LEU A 290 -1.65 -1.12 22.76
N SER A 291 -2.21 -0.92 23.95
CA SER A 291 -3.60 -0.49 24.13
C SER A 291 -3.63 0.89 24.74
N LEU A 292 -4.17 1.85 23.98
CA LEU A 292 -4.37 3.22 24.41
C LEU A 292 -5.71 3.75 23.88
N ASN A 293 -6.23 4.79 24.54
CA ASN A 293 -7.41 5.50 24.07
C ASN A 293 -7.01 6.49 22.97
N ILE A 294 -7.76 6.51 21.86
CA ILE A 294 -7.49 7.33 20.68
C ILE A 294 -8.71 8.19 20.43
N GLU A 295 -8.52 9.51 20.36
CA GLU A 295 -9.62 10.46 20.19
C GLU A 295 -9.57 11.17 18.84
N THR A 296 -8.39 11.25 18.21
CA THR A 296 -8.21 11.96 16.94
C THR A 296 -7.69 11.07 15.81
N PRO A 297 -7.98 11.40 14.53
CA PRO A 297 -7.42 10.68 13.39
C PRO A 297 -5.88 10.72 13.33
N ALA A 298 -5.26 11.80 13.82
CA ALA A 298 -3.81 11.94 13.83
C ALA A 298 -3.17 10.96 14.82
N GLU A 299 -3.75 10.82 16.03
CA GLU A 299 -3.33 9.80 17.01
C GLU A 299 -3.53 8.39 16.45
N ALA A 300 -4.64 8.15 15.72
CA ALA A 300 -4.89 6.87 15.07
C ALA A 300 -3.85 6.51 14.00
N GLU A 301 -3.25 7.51 13.34
CA GLU A 301 -2.17 7.30 12.38
C GLU A 301 -0.83 7.08 13.07
N GLU A 302 -0.58 7.79 14.18
CA GLU A 302 0.65 7.68 14.97
C GLU A 302 0.82 6.29 15.60
N ILE A 303 -0.28 5.65 16.05
CA ILE A 303 -0.22 4.29 16.59
C ILE A 303 -0.07 3.19 15.52
N LEU A 304 -0.18 3.51 14.23
CA LEU A 304 0.03 2.54 13.15
C LEU A 304 1.52 2.42 12.82
N ASP A 305 2.33 2.30 13.86
CA ASP A 305 3.77 2.31 13.80
C ASP A 305 4.38 0.91 13.85
N GLN A 306 5.72 0.87 13.84
CA GLN A 306 6.47 -0.37 13.88
C GLN A 306 6.39 -1.05 15.25
N VAL A 307 6.34 -0.29 16.35
CA VAL A 307 6.25 -0.83 17.71
C VAL A 307 4.96 -1.63 17.84
N THR A 308 3.82 -1.07 17.44
CA THR A 308 2.52 -1.73 17.53
C THR A 308 2.49 -3.05 16.79
N ALA A 309 2.98 -3.07 15.54
CA ALA A 309 2.97 -4.27 14.72
C ALA A 309 3.91 -5.37 15.27
N GLU A 310 5.12 -5.02 15.66
CA GLU A 310 6.15 -6.00 15.98
C GLU A 310 6.15 -6.42 17.45
N LYS A 311 5.92 -5.49 18.40
CA LYS A 311 5.70 -5.80 19.81
C LYS A 311 4.42 -6.63 19.96
N GLY A 312 3.34 -6.24 19.28
CA GLY A 312 2.08 -7.02 19.25
C GLY A 312 2.31 -8.45 18.73
N GLY A 313 3.02 -8.61 17.61
CA GLY A 313 3.39 -9.92 17.09
C GLY A 313 4.26 -10.74 18.03
N ALA A 314 5.21 -10.12 18.74
CA ALA A 314 6.06 -10.79 19.73
C ALA A 314 5.26 -11.28 20.95
N VAL A 315 4.34 -10.45 21.46
CA VAL A 315 3.45 -10.83 22.57
C VAL A 315 2.57 -12.02 22.17
N LEU A 316 2.00 -12.03 20.96
CA LEU A 316 1.22 -13.16 20.46
C LEU A 316 2.07 -14.44 20.34
N ARG A 317 3.32 -14.34 19.85
CA ARG A 317 4.25 -15.49 19.79
C ARG A 317 4.58 -16.02 21.18
N MET A 318 4.78 -15.15 22.15
CA MET A 318 5.03 -15.53 23.54
C MET A 318 3.83 -16.23 24.16
N ILE A 319 2.62 -15.70 23.98
CA ILE A 319 1.38 -16.33 24.45
C ILE A 319 1.22 -17.71 23.80
N ARG A 320 1.39 -17.82 22.48
CA ARG A 320 1.37 -19.09 21.75
C ARG A 320 2.37 -20.11 22.31
N ALA A 321 3.57 -19.68 22.69
CA ALA A 321 4.56 -20.54 23.32
C ALA A 321 4.16 -21.01 24.73
N VAL A 322 3.45 -20.17 25.49
CA VAL A 322 2.96 -20.50 26.84
C VAL A 322 1.76 -21.45 26.80
N VAL A 323 0.76 -21.18 25.95
CA VAL A 323 -0.48 -21.97 25.89
C VAL A 323 -0.39 -23.22 25.00
N GLY A 324 0.60 -23.26 24.12
CA GLY A 324 0.80 -24.30 23.11
C GLY A 324 0.08 -24.02 21.79
N GLU A 325 0.65 -24.50 20.69
CA GLU A 325 0.18 -24.28 19.32
C GLU A 325 -1.31 -24.57 19.13
N GLU A 326 -1.71 -25.79 19.47
CA GLU A 326 -3.05 -26.30 19.17
C GLU A 326 -4.12 -25.53 19.97
N THR A 327 -3.82 -25.23 21.23
CA THR A 327 -4.70 -24.43 22.11
C THR A 327 -4.82 -23.00 21.59
N PHE A 328 -3.69 -22.40 21.20
CA PHE A 328 -3.68 -21.04 20.65
C PHE A 328 -4.51 -20.97 19.37
N GLN A 329 -4.27 -21.91 18.44
CA GLN A 329 -5.00 -21.98 17.18
C GLN A 329 -6.50 -22.09 17.45
N LYS A 330 -6.94 -23.07 18.26
CA LYS A 330 -8.36 -23.24 18.62
C LYS A 330 -8.97 -21.99 19.25
N GLY A 331 -8.24 -21.31 20.14
CA GLY A 331 -8.70 -20.06 20.75
C GLY A 331 -8.90 -18.95 19.72
N VAL A 332 -7.98 -18.81 18.75
CA VAL A 332 -8.12 -17.87 17.62
C VAL A 332 -9.33 -18.23 16.76
N GLN A 333 -9.54 -19.51 16.42
CA GLN A 333 -10.70 -19.95 15.63
C GLN A 333 -12.03 -19.61 16.33
N ASN A 334 -12.11 -19.88 17.63
CA ASN A 334 -13.27 -19.58 18.46
C ASN A 334 -13.53 -18.07 18.55
N PHE A 335 -12.47 -17.28 18.75
CA PHE A 335 -12.56 -15.83 18.77
C PHE A 335 -13.10 -15.26 17.45
N LEU A 336 -12.50 -15.65 16.32
CA LEU A 336 -12.93 -15.19 14.99
C LEU A 336 -14.37 -15.61 14.68
N THR A 337 -14.78 -16.79 15.15
CA THR A 337 -16.16 -17.28 14.97
C THR A 337 -17.16 -16.51 15.82
N ALA A 338 -16.82 -16.20 17.08
CA ALA A 338 -17.71 -15.50 18.00
C ALA A 338 -17.91 -14.02 17.61
N HIS A 339 -16.90 -13.40 17.01
CA HIS A 339 -16.92 -11.98 16.63
C HIS A 339 -17.03 -11.76 15.10
N ALA A 340 -17.48 -12.78 14.37
CA ALA A 340 -17.66 -12.67 12.92
C ALA A 340 -18.62 -11.52 12.57
N ASN A 341 -18.24 -10.69 11.60
CA ASN A 341 -18.95 -9.47 11.17
C ASN A 341 -19.19 -8.40 12.25
N GLY A 342 -18.57 -8.55 13.42
CA GLY A 342 -18.70 -7.64 14.55
C GLY A 342 -17.41 -6.91 14.86
N THR A 343 -17.40 -6.28 16.03
CA THR A 343 -16.22 -5.69 16.65
C THR A 343 -15.84 -6.53 17.87
N ALA A 344 -14.58 -6.43 18.29
CA ALA A 344 -14.07 -7.11 19.48
C ALA A 344 -13.13 -6.17 20.24
N ASN A 345 -13.05 -6.38 21.55
CA ASN A 345 -12.02 -5.79 22.40
C ASN A 345 -10.91 -6.83 22.67
N TYR A 346 -9.74 -6.39 23.13
CA TYR A 346 -8.64 -7.28 23.48
C TYR A 346 -9.03 -8.29 24.58
N THR A 347 -9.95 -7.91 25.48
CA THR A 347 -10.47 -8.80 26.54
C THR A 347 -11.21 -10.00 25.98
N ASP A 348 -11.94 -9.82 24.88
CA ASP A 348 -12.69 -10.90 24.22
C ASP A 348 -11.75 -11.98 23.66
N PHE A 349 -10.57 -11.56 23.20
CA PHE A 349 -9.52 -12.47 22.74
C PHE A 349 -8.91 -13.28 23.88
N TRP A 350 -8.67 -12.65 25.04
CA TRP A 350 -8.21 -13.35 26.23
C TRP A 350 -9.24 -14.35 26.74
N ASP A 351 -10.53 -13.98 26.77
CA ASP A 351 -11.61 -14.88 27.16
C ASP A 351 -11.72 -16.11 26.25
N ALA A 352 -11.51 -15.93 24.95
CA ALA A 352 -11.50 -17.04 23.99
C ALA A 352 -10.35 -18.03 24.24
N LEU A 353 -9.16 -17.53 24.57
CA LEU A 353 -8.01 -18.36 24.95
C LEU A 353 -8.21 -19.03 26.31
N ASP A 354 -8.74 -18.31 27.29
CA ASP A 354 -8.98 -18.79 28.66
C ASP A 354 -9.96 -19.98 28.70
N ARG A 355 -10.96 -19.98 27.81
CA ARG A 355 -11.87 -21.13 27.64
C ARG A 355 -11.14 -22.39 27.18
N GLU A 356 -10.12 -22.27 26.35
CA GLU A 356 -9.36 -23.42 25.85
C GLU A 356 -8.33 -23.94 26.86
N ILE A 357 -7.74 -23.06 27.67
CA ILE A 357 -6.79 -23.44 28.72
C ILE A 357 -7.46 -23.88 30.02
N ALA A 358 -8.71 -23.46 30.32
CA ALA A 358 -9.55 -23.76 31.49
C ALA A 358 -8.98 -24.72 32.56
N GLY A 359 -7.92 -24.30 33.25
CA GLY A 359 -7.31 -25.05 34.35
C GLY A 359 -6.27 -26.14 33.97
N LYS A 360 -5.94 -26.30 32.68
CA LYS A 360 -4.85 -27.16 32.19
C LYS A 360 -3.47 -26.63 32.55
N LEU A 361 -3.34 -25.31 32.69
CA LEU A 361 -2.09 -24.62 32.98
C LEU A 361 -2.18 -23.89 34.32
N ASN A 362 -1.07 -23.93 35.07
CA ASN A 362 -0.88 -23.12 36.27
C ASN A 362 0.06 -21.96 35.94
N ALA A 363 -0.20 -20.79 36.51
CA ALA A 363 0.70 -19.64 36.48
C ALA A 363 1.89 -19.82 37.43
N TRP A 364 2.86 -18.90 37.37
CA TRP A 364 4.08 -18.93 38.18
C TRP A 364 3.82 -18.77 39.69
N ASP A 365 2.67 -18.25 40.08
CA ASP A 365 2.23 -18.07 41.47
C ASP A 365 1.50 -19.30 42.03
N GLY A 366 1.35 -20.36 41.24
CA GLY A 366 0.65 -21.60 41.61
C GLY A 366 -0.86 -21.56 41.37
N ASN A 367 -1.43 -20.42 40.97
CA ASN A 367 -2.85 -20.32 40.60
C ASN A 367 -3.09 -20.81 39.17
N LYS A 368 -4.35 -20.91 38.75
CA LYS A 368 -4.67 -21.22 37.34
C LYS A 368 -4.29 -20.04 36.45
N LEU A 369 -3.61 -20.33 35.34
CA LEU A 369 -3.23 -19.31 34.38
C LEU A 369 -4.49 -18.66 33.80
N LYS A 370 -4.55 -17.33 33.87
CA LYS A 370 -5.41 -16.50 33.06
C LYS A 370 -4.54 -15.75 32.05
N THR A 371 -4.93 -15.80 30.79
CA THR A 371 -4.18 -15.18 29.71
C THR A 371 -4.16 -13.66 29.88
N ALA A 372 -5.26 -13.06 30.35
CA ALA A 372 -5.34 -11.63 30.64
C ALA A 372 -4.28 -11.17 31.66
N ASP A 373 -4.15 -11.86 32.81
CA ASP A 373 -3.19 -11.50 33.87
C ASP A 373 -1.73 -11.51 33.39
N PHE A 374 -1.44 -12.31 32.37
CA PHE A 374 -0.14 -12.35 31.71
C PHE A 374 -0.01 -11.28 30.62
N ALA A 375 -0.96 -11.22 29.68
CA ALA A 375 -0.90 -10.37 28.50
C ALA A 375 -1.04 -8.87 28.84
N GLU A 376 -1.86 -8.51 29.83
CA GLU A 376 -2.12 -7.12 30.18
C GLU A 376 -0.87 -6.35 30.62
N LYS A 377 0.10 -7.05 31.22
CA LYS A 377 1.40 -6.49 31.60
C LYS A 377 2.23 -6.04 30.41
N TRP A 378 2.01 -6.65 29.24
CA TRP A 378 2.75 -6.35 28.02
C TRP A 378 2.04 -5.35 27.11
N ILE A 379 0.71 -5.23 27.23
CA ILE A 379 -0.10 -4.39 26.33
C ILE A 379 -0.49 -3.05 26.95
N LEU A 380 -0.55 -2.94 28.29
CA LEU A 380 -0.99 -1.72 29.00
C LEU A 380 0.16 -0.85 29.53
N GLN A 381 1.41 -1.30 29.38
CA GLN A 381 2.61 -0.62 29.90
C GLN A 381 3.45 0.02 28.80
#